data_AF-A0A2U1E6N3-F1
#
_entry.id   AF-A0A2U1E6N3-F1
#
_cell.length_a   1.000
_cell.length_b   1.000
_cell.length_c   1.000
_cell.angle_alpha   90.00
_cell.angle_beta   90.00
_cell.angle_gamma   90.00
#
_symmetry.space_group_name_H-M   'P 1'
#
loop_
_entity.id
_entity.type
_entity.pdbx_description
1 polymer ?
#
loop_
_entity_poly.entity_id
_entity_poly.type
_entity_poly.pdbx_seq_one_letter_code
_entity_poly.pdbx_strand_id
1 'polypeptide(L)'
;MGIIVKRDWDLVDDGKHLDWDSDTKYLSSVQSGVNLWEGHRSGVIRPDSIFVVEDVFISDYYEVSTTMGYTSSNGTIKLNDYHFEDMTSAQRIKTATHELGHALGLDHTNGTNDIMKQGKLSITSLSSTDKSSYDEAYNNY
;
A
#
# COMPACT_ATOMS: atom_id res chain seq x y z
N MET A 1 13.16 -8.77 -18.85
CA MET A 1 13.56 -9.04 -17.45
C MET A 1 12.95 -7.91 -16.63
N GLY A 2 11.80 -8.14 -16.00
CA GLY A 2 11.24 -7.16 -15.07
C GLY A 2 12.14 -7.11 -13.84
N ILE A 3 12.41 -5.93 -13.30
CA ILE A 3 13.11 -5.81 -12.02
C ILE A 3 12.13 -6.29 -10.97
N ILE A 4 12.52 -7.37 -10.29
CA ILE A 4 11.82 -7.92 -9.14
C ILE A 4 12.12 -7.00 -7.97
N VAL A 5 11.10 -6.43 -7.34
CA VAL A 5 11.30 -5.56 -6.17
C VAL A 5 10.49 -6.08 -5.00
N LYS A 6 11.09 -6.98 -4.23
CA LYS A 6 10.53 -7.60 -3.03
C LYS A 6 11.28 -7.07 -1.80
N ARG A 7 10.55 -6.77 -0.73
CA ARG A 7 11.09 -6.48 0.60
C ARG A 7 11.46 -7.80 1.31
N ASP A 8 12.27 -7.70 2.35
CA ASP A 8 12.62 -8.84 3.22
C ASP A 8 11.47 -9.25 4.17
N TRP A 9 10.35 -8.54 4.12
CA TRP A 9 9.16 -8.79 4.93
C TRP A 9 7.90 -8.38 4.14
N ASP A 10 6.79 -8.95 4.55
CA ASP A 10 5.43 -8.56 4.19
C ASP A 10 4.55 -8.67 5.45
N LEU A 11 3.32 -8.17 5.37
CA LEU A 11 2.33 -8.29 6.44
C LEU A 11 1.24 -9.31 6.06
N VAL A 12 1.47 -10.14 5.04
CA VAL A 12 0.49 -11.11 4.59
C VAL A 12 0.60 -12.36 5.47
N ASP A 13 -0.53 -12.86 5.97
CA ASP A 13 -0.56 -14.05 6.81
C ASP A 13 -0.30 -15.35 6.03
N ASP A 14 -0.14 -16.47 6.76
CA ASP A 14 0.05 -17.81 6.18
C ASP A 14 -1.14 -18.25 5.27
N GLY A 15 -2.31 -17.64 5.45
CA GLY A 15 -3.51 -17.81 4.62
C GLY A 15 -3.46 -17.05 3.29
N LYS A 16 -2.43 -16.23 3.08
CA LYS A 16 -2.28 -15.27 1.98
C LYS A 16 -3.28 -14.12 2.04
N HIS A 17 -3.56 -13.63 3.24
CA HIS A 17 -4.47 -12.52 3.51
C HIS A 17 -3.73 -11.35 4.14
N LEU A 18 -4.15 -10.14 3.75
CA LEU A 18 -3.75 -8.89 4.39
C LEU A 18 -5.04 -8.26 4.92
N ASP A 19 -5.34 -8.55 6.16
CA ASP A 19 -6.53 -8.09 6.86
C ASP A 19 -6.25 -6.70 7.48
N TRP A 20 -7.05 -5.69 7.13
CA TRP A 20 -6.79 -4.30 7.49
C TRP A 20 -7.96 -3.61 8.19
N ASP A 21 -7.66 -2.75 9.16
CA ASP A 21 -8.56 -1.74 9.72
C ASP A 21 -7.93 -0.33 9.62
N SER A 22 -8.70 0.70 9.92
CA SER A 22 -8.18 2.07 9.92
C SER A 22 -8.98 3.05 10.77
N ASP A 23 -8.30 4.06 11.30
CA ASP A 23 -8.92 5.29 11.83
C ASP A 23 -8.62 6.54 10.98
N THR A 24 -7.99 6.37 9.82
CA THR A 24 -7.59 7.48 8.95
C THR A 24 -8.78 8.31 8.43
N LYS A 25 -8.59 9.63 8.39
CA LYS A 25 -9.51 10.56 7.71
C LYS A 25 -9.45 10.46 6.18
N TYR A 26 -8.49 9.72 5.64
CA TYR A 26 -8.27 9.52 4.20
C TYR A 26 -8.77 8.17 3.67
N LEU A 27 -9.74 7.57 4.35
CA LEU A 27 -10.29 6.23 4.05
C LEU A 27 -10.64 6.00 2.57
N SER A 28 -11.21 7.00 1.88
CA SER A 28 -11.54 6.86 0.45
C SER A 28 -10.32 6.64 -0.45
N SER A 29 -9.15 7.18 -0.06
CA SER A 29 -7.88 6.99 -0.77
C SER A 29 -7.31 5.60 -0.51
N VAL A 30 -7.40 5.12 0.74
CA VAL A 30 -7.04 3.74 1.13
C VAL A 30 -7.89 2.73 0.38
N GLN A 31 -9.22 2.87 0.41
CA GLN A 31 -10.14 1.99 -0.30
C GLN A 31 -9.88 1.97 -1.81
N SER A 32 -9.53 3.11 -2.41
CA SER A 32 -9.12 3.15 -3.82
C SER A 32 -7.85 2.33 -4.07
N GLY A 33 -6.87 2.40 -3.17
CA GLY A 33 -5.65 1.59 -3.25
C GLY A 33 -5.91 0.10 -3.06
N VAL A 34 -6.74 -0.27 -2.09
CA VAL A 34 -7.20 -1.67 -1.89
C VAL A 34 -7.84 -2.20 -3.17
N ASN A 35 -8.77 -1.43 -3.75
CA ASN A 35 -9.46 -1.82 -4.99
C ASN A 35 -8.51 -2.00 -6.19
N LEU A 36 -7.40 -1.25 -6.26
CA LEU A 36 -6.41 -1.41 -7.33
C LEU A 36 -5.67 -2.74 -7.20
N TRP A 37 -5.19 -3.08 -6.00
CA TRP A 37 -4.50 -4.36 -5.75
C TRP A 37 -5.44 -5.55 -5.87
N GLU A 38 -6.64 -5.47 -5.29
CA GLU A 38 -7.69 -6.49 -5.40
C GLU A 38 -8.20 -6.66 -6.84
N GLY A 39 -8.21 -5.58 -7.63
CA GLY A 39 -8.55 -5.62 -9.04
C GLY A 39 -7.52 -6.38 -9.90
N HIS A 40 -6.29 -6.53 -9.41
CA HIS A 40 -5.28 -7.39 -10.04
C HIS A 40 -5.33 -8.82 -9.47
N ARG A 41 -5.41 -8.96 -8.15
CA ARG A 41 -5.50 -10.25 -7.47
C ARG A 41 -6.52 -10.18 -6.34
N SER A 42 -7.68 -10.79 -6.58
CA SER A 42 -8.81 -10.73 -5.65
C SER A 42 -8.68 -11.74 -4.51
N GLY A 43 -9.16 -11.33 -3.34
CA GLY A 43 -9.28 -12.13 -2.14
C GLY A 43 -8.06 -12.09 -1.22
N VAL A 44 -7.10 -11.20 -1.46
CA VAL A 44 -5.90 -11.06 -0.63
C VAL A 44 -6.10 -9.98 0.41
N ILE A 45 -6.48 -8.78 0.01
CA ILE A 45 -6.69 -7.65 0.93
C ILE A 45 -8.15 -7.62 1.36
N ARG A 46 -8.41 -7.70 2.65
CA ARG A 46 -9.76 -7.81 3.21
C ARG A 46 -9.93 -6.91 4.42
N PRO A 47 -11.13 -6.38 4.68
CA PRO A 47 -11.38 -5.66 5.92
C PRO A 47 -11.27 -6.62 7.11
N ASP A 48 -10.67 -6.14 8.20
CA ASP A 48 -10.68 -6.84 9.48
C ASP A 48 -12.12 -7.01 10.02
N SER A 49 -12.32 -8.00 10.88
CA SER A 49 -13.59 -8.28 11.54
C SER A 49 -13.38 -8.97 12.89
N ILE A 50 -14.43 -9.07 13.70
CA ILE A 50 -14.38 -9.75 15.02
C ILE A 50 -13.91 -11.22 15.00
N PHE A 51 -13.79 -11.84 13.82
CA PHE A 51 -13.31 -13.22 13.62
C PHE A 51 -11.98 -13.31 12.88
N VAL A 52 -11.40 -12.16 12.52
CA VAL A 52 -10.16 -12.02 11.76
C VAL A 52 -9.15 -11.33 12.70
N VAL A 53 -7.87 -11.64 12.53
CA VAL A 53 -6.80 -10.95 13.27
C VAL A 53 -6.25 -9.90 12.33
N GLU A 54 -6.28 -8.63 12.74
CA GLU A 54 -5.71 -7.54 11.95
C GLU A 54 -4.21 -7.74 11.70
N ASP A 55 -3.81 -7.64 10.43
CA ASP A 55 -2.41 -7.63 10.00
C ASP A 55 -1.85 -6.20 9.90
N VAL A 56 -2.69 -5.23 9.52
CA VAL A 56 -2.27 -3.85 9.30
C VAL A 56 -3.32 -2.82 9.71
N PHE A 57 -2.95 -1.94 10.65
CA PHE A 57 -3.75 -0.78 11.03
C PHE A 57 -3.27 0.48 10.30
N ILE A 58 -4.19 1.17 9.61
CA ILE A 58 -3.89 2.42 8.91
C ILE A 58 -4.37 3.63 9.74
N SER A 59 -3.44 4.56 10.01
CA SER A 59 -3.72 5.75 10.82
C SER A 59 -3.08 7.02 10.26
N ASP A 60 -3.48 8.17 10.83
CA ASP A 60 -2.90 9.46 10.50
C ASP A 60 -1.87 9.91 11.54
N TYR A 61 -0.94 10.75 11.12
CA TYR A 61 -0.06 11.50 12.02
C TYR A 61 0.28 12.85 11.42
N TYR A 62 0.75 13.78 12.24
CA TYR A 62 1.22 15.08 11.77
C TYR A 62 2.72 15.22 12.07
N GLU A 63 3.52 15.42 11.03
CA GLU A 63 4.94 15.75 11.16
C GLU A 63 5.42 16.60 9.99
N VAL A 64 6.11 17.70 10.29
CA VAL A 64 6.77 18.52 9.26
C VAL A 64 8.03 17.78 8.78
N SER A 65 7.88 16.99 7.73
CA SER A 65 8.97 16.21 7.14
C SER A 65 8.79 16.04 5.63
N THR A 66 9.68 15.30 4.96
CA THR A 66 9.53 14.93 3.55
C THR A 66 8.71 13.65 3.35
N THR A 67 8.39 12.94 4.43
CA THR A 67 7.69 11.66 4.41
C THR A 67 6.19 11.88 4.27
N MET A 68 5.59 11.37 3.19
CA MET A 68 4.15 11.51 2.94
C MET A 68 3.34 10.40 3.62
N GLY A 69 3.92 9.21 3.73
CA GLY A 69 3.40 8.07 4.45
C GLY A 69 4.53 7.07 4.69
N TYR A 70 4.29 6.10 5.55
CA TYR A 70 5.19 4.97 5.71
C TYR A 70 4.44 3.72 6.16
N THR A 71 5.01 2.57 5.81
CA THR A 71 4.58 1.24 6.24
C THR A 71 5.68 0.60 7.07
N SER A 72 5.30 -0.05 8.16
CA SER A 72 6.21 -0.70 9.09
C SER A 72 5.87 -2.18 9.24
N SER A 73 6.89 -3.01 9.42
CA SER A 73 6.78 -4.47 9.56
C SER A 73 6.08 -4.94 10.84
N ASN A 74 5.62 -4.01 11.68
CA ASN A 74 4.85 -4.27 12.89
C ASN A 74 3.34 -4.06 12.69
N GLY A 75 2.86 -4.05 11.45
CA GLY A 75 1.44 -3.96 11.15
C GLY A 75 0.87 -2.54 11.20
N THR A 76 1.64 -1.53 10.78
CA THR A 76 1.11 -0.15 10.72
C THR A 76 1.42 0.53 9.40
N ILE A 77 0.43 1.23 8.86
CA ILE A 77 0.59 2.27 7.84
C ILE A 77 0.23 3.61 8.47
N LYS A 78 1.07 4.63 8.27
CA LYS A 78 0.77 5.98 8.74
C LYS A 78 0.82 7.00 7.61
N LEU A 79 -0.23 7.80 7.49
CA LEU A 79 -0.39 8.85 6.49
C LEU A 79 -0.11 10.22 7.12
N ASN A 80 0.75 11.04 6.51
CA ASN A 80 1.18 12.30 7.08
C ASN A 80 0.25 13.45 6.69
N ASP A 81 -0.49 13.97 7.66
CA ASP A 81 -1.40 15.12 7.53
C ASP A 81 -0.72 16.34 6.93
N TYR A 82 0.54 16.61 7.31
CA TYR A 82 1.31 17.74 6.79
C TYR A 82 1.37 17.76 5.27
N HIS A 83 1.34 16.59 4.62
CA HIS A 83 1.28 16.49 3.16
C HIS A 83 -0.13 16.28 2.65
N PHE A 84 -0.88 15.35 3.24
CA PHE A 84 -2.14 14.85 2.70
C PHE A 84 -3.22 15.93 2.65
N GLU A 85 -3.19 16.93 3.53
CA GLU A 85 -4.13 18.07 3.50
C GLU A 85 -4.00 18.88 2.20
N ASP A 86 -2.77 19.06 1.70
CA ASP A 86 -2.48 19.80 0.47
C ASP A 86 -2.37 18.89 -0.77
N MET A 87 -2.58 17.58 -0.62
CA MET A 87 -2.54 16.65 -1.74
C MET A 87 -3.87 16.64 -2.50
N THR A 88 -3.75 16.56 -3.83
CA THR A 88 -4.89 16.18 -4.67
C THR A 88 -5.34 14.75 -4.35
N SER A 89 -6.60 14.43 -4.69
CA SER A 89 -7.13 13.07 -4.49
C SER A 89 -6.25 12.01 -5.16
N ALA A 90 -5.79 12.25 -6.40
CA ALA A 90 -4.91 11.32 -7.11
C ALA A 90 -3.57 11.08 -6.40
N GLN A 91 -2.99 12.10 -5.76
CA GLN A 91 -1.75 11.97 -5.00
C GLN A 91 -1.94 11.19 -3.71
N ARG A 92 -3.08 11.37 -3.03
CA ARG A 92 -3.44 10.59 -1.83
C ARG A 92 -3.68 9.12 -2.19
N ILE A 93 -4.44 8.86 -3.25
CA ILE A 93 -4.66 7.50 -3.77
C ILE A 93 -3.31 6.85 -4.09
N LYS A 94 -2.44 7.53 -4.85
CA LYS A 94 -1.10 7.02 -5.18
C LYS A 94 -0.32 6.65 -3.92
N THR A 95 -0.29 7.54 -2.94
CA THR A 95 0.50 7.35 -1.72
C THR A 95 -0.07 6.22 -0.87
N ALA A 96 -1.38 6.17 -0.65
CA ALA A 96 -2.01 5.06 0.07
C ALA A 96 -1.80 3.71 -0.65
N THR A 97 -1.90 3.68 -1.98
CA THR A 97 -1.66 2.46 -2.78
C THR A 97 -0.20 2.00 -2.68
N HIS A 98 0.73 2.95 -2.61
CA HIS A 98 2.17 2.69 -2.43
C HIS A 98 2.47 2.04 -1.08
N GLU A 99 1.91 2.59 0.00
CA GLU A 99 2.07 2.01 1.35
C GLU A 99 1.43 0.62 1.46
N LEU A 100 0.24 0.42 0.87
CA LEU A 100 -0.35 -0.91 0.75
C LEU A 100 0.56 -1.88 -0.05
N GLY A 101 1.26 -1.40 -1.08
CA GLY A 101 2.26 -2.18 -1.80
C GLY A 101 3.42 -2.63 -0.91
N HIS A 102 3.89 -1.78 0.00
CA HIS A 102 4.87 -2.18 1.00
C HIS A 102 4.34 -3.24 1.98
N ALA A 103 3.08 -3.13 2.40
CA ALA A 103 2.43 -4.14 3.24
C ALA A 103 2.32 -5.50 2.51
N LEU A 104 2.13 -5.49 1.20
CA LEU A 104 2.20 -6.67 0.31
C LEU A 104 3.65 -7.12 0.01
N GLY A 105 4.66 -6.57 0.67
CA GLY A 105 6.06 -6.97 0.49
C GLY A 105 6.74 -6.44 -0.75
N LEU A 106 6.21 -5.39 -1.40
CA LEU A 106 6.85 -4.76 -2.57
C LEU A 106 7.81 -3.66 -2.14
N ASP A 107 8.96 -3.57 -2.80
CA ASP A 107 9.92 -2.48 -2.60
C ASP A 107 9.85 -1.46 -3.75
N HIS A 108 10.57 -0.35 -3.62
CA HIS A 108 10.52 0.75 -4.56
C HIS A 108 10.98 0.38 -5.97
N THR A 109 10.25 0.87 -6.97
CA THR A 109 10.66 0.76 -8.37
C THR A 109 11.17 2.10 -8.93
N ASN A 110 11.81 2.05 -10.10
CA ASN A 110 12.27 3.23 -10.83
C ASN A 110 11.40 3.58 -12.05
N GLY A 111 10.37 2.78 -12.36
CA GLY A 111 9.52 2.99 -13.52
C GLY A 111 8.65 4.24 -13.37
N THR A 112 8.50 5.02 -14.45
CA THR A 112 7.86 6.35 -14.37
C THR A 112 6.39 6.31 -14.00
N ASN A 113 5.71 5.20 -14.31
CA ASN A 113 4.27 5.00 -14.11
C ASN A 113 3.97 3.92 -13.06
N ASP A 114 4.99 3.48 -12.31
CA ASP A 114 4.82 2.47 -11.28
C ASP A 114 4.28 3.12 -10.01
N ILE A 115 3.29 2.49 -9.38
CA ILE A 115 2.80 2.92 -8.07
C ILE A 115 3.93 2.85 -7.05
N MET A 116 4.80 1.83 -7.14
CA MET A 116 5.93 1.64 -6.25
C MET A 116 7.10 2.62 -6.48
N LYS A 117 6.97 3.58 -7.42
CA LYS A 117 7.93 4.67 -7.52
C LYS A 117 7.76 5.68 -6.38
N GLN A 118 8.86 6.08 -5.75
CA GLN A 118 8.84 7.13 -4.72
C GLN A 118 8.41 8.50 -5.27
N GLY A 119 7.76 9.28 -4.41
CA GLY A 119 7.45 10.70 -4.66
C GLY A 119 5.96 11.05 -4.71
N LYS A 120 5.68 12.36 -4.65
CA LYS A 120 4.35 12.98 -4.72
C LYS A 120 3.87 13.01 -6.18
N LEU A 121 3.37 11.87 -6.65
CA LEU A 121 2.94 11.64 -8.03
C LEU A 121 1.43 11.41 -8.11
N SER A 122 0.87 11.55 -9.31
CA SER A 122 -0.56 11.35 -9.59
C SER A 122 -0.78 10.10 -10.46
N ILE A 123 -0.33 8.94 -9.97
CA ILE A 123 -0.47 7.64 -10.64
C ILE A 123 -1.62 6.90 -9.95
N THR A 124 -2.63 6.46 -10.73
CA THR A 124 -3.86 5.86 -10.19
C THR A 124 -4.15 4.49 -10.81
N SER A 125 -3.12 3.80 -11.29
CA SER A 125 -3.25 2.47 -11.91
C SER A 125 -1.96 1.69 -11.74
N LEU A 126 -2.08 0.40 -11.45
CA LEU A 126 -0.93 -0.51 -11.38
C LEU A 126 -0.29 -0.68 -12.75
N SER A 127 1.03 -0.48 -12.82
CA SER A 127 1.81 -0.76 -14.02
C SER A 127 1.99 -2.27 -14.22
N SER A 128 2.57 -2.67 -15.35
CA SER A 128 2.97 -4.07 -15.55
C SER A 128 4.02 -4.51 -14.54
N THR A 129 4.90 -3.61 -14.10
CA THR A 129 5.96 -3.90 -13.11
C THR A 129 5.37 -4.12 -11.72
N ASP A 130 4.40 -3.28 -11.32
CA ASP A 130 3.71 -3.42 -10.03
C ASP A 130 3.01 -4.80 -9.97
N LYS A 131 2.30 -5.15 -11.04
CA LYS A 131 1.58 -6.42 -11.17
C LYS A 131 2.50 -7.63 -11.13
N SER A 132 3.58 -7.63 -11.91
CA SER A 132 4.52 -8.76 -11.94
C SER A 132 5.24 -8.94 -10.60
N SER A 133 5.58 -7.83 -9.93
CA SER A 133 6.22 -7.89 -8.62
C SER A 133 5.26 -8.44 -7.56
N TYR A 134 3.98 -8.05 -7.61
CA TYR A 134 2.95 -8.60 -6.73
C TYR A 134 2.67 -10.08 -6.99
N ASP A 135 2.61 -10.51 -8.25
CA ASP A 135 2.47 -11.94 -8.58
C ASP A 135 3.61 -12.78 -8.03
N GLU A 136 4.83 -12.25 -8.07
CA GLU A 136 5.99 -12.91 -7.49
C GLU A 136 5.98 -12.92 -5.97
N ALA A 137 5.66 -11.79 -5.32
CA ALA A 137 5.50 -11.72 -3.88
C ALA A 137 4.49 -12.77 -3.40
N TYR A 138 3.33 -12.84 -4.07
CA TYR A 138 2.27 -13.80 -3.76
C TYR A 138 2.68 -15.28 -3.83
N ASN A 139 3.55 -15.63 -4.78
CA ASN A 139 4.06 -16.99 -4.89
C ASN A 139 5.01 -17.37 -3.74
N ASN A 140 5.50 -16.38 -3.00
CA ASN A 140 6.49 -16.52 -1.93
C ASN A 140 5.98 -16.06 -0.56
N TYR A 141 4.68 -15.77 -0.42
CA TYR A 141 3.98 -15.82 0.88
C TYR A 141 3.85 -17.29 1.29
#